data_AF-A0A8S3I0Y0-F1
#
_entry.id   AF-A0A8S3I0Y0-F1
#
_cell.length_a   1.000
_cell.length_b   1.000
_cell.length_c   1.000
_cell.angle_alpha   90.00
_cell.angle_beta   90.00
_cell.angle_gamma   90.00
#
_symmetry.space_group_name_H-M   'P 1'
#
loop_
_entity.id
_entity.type
_entity.pdbx_description
1 polymer ?
#
loop_
_entity_poly.entity_id
_entity_poly.type
_entity_poly.pdbx_seq_one_letter_code
_entity_poly.pdbx_strand_id
1 'polypeptide(L)'
;MAHSPATMTSFRIGTINVHSFIHPINLKRNAKELVSILTPYNLDVLAVQEVINDDDWILMCNDLSLTHTAFGASHRTRYGNAIGSRHPILDYSNQKIMTSAKGGDRAMLRCRLGGDHPFVQNRKFAVTHLDHLDEDERLKQINAFSPLSYNINILLGDMNALTRDDYSDTYFHENVVGKREKTNWEP
;
A
#
# COMPACT_ATOMS: atom_id res chain seq x y z
N MET A 1 22.70 19.92 -35.38
CA MET A 1 22.72 18.70 -34.54
C MET A 1 21.35 18.55 -33.92
N ALA A 2 20.54 17.60 -34.42
CA ALA A 2 19.24 17.31 -33.82
C ALA A 2 19.46 16.57 -32.51
N HIS A 3 18.94 17.11 -31.40
CA HIS A 3 18.86 16.36 -30.14
C HIS A 3 17.86 15.22 -30.36
N SER A 4 18.33 13.97 -30.34
CA SER A 4 17.44 12.81 -30.21
C SER A 4 16.61 13.02 -28.94
N PRO A 5 15.27 12.87 -28.98
CA PRO A 5 14.47 12.98 -27.79
C PRO A 5 14.93 11.88 -26.82
N ALA A 6 15.31 12.27 -25.61
CA ALA A 6 15.62 11.33 -24.55
C ALA A 6 14.43 10.36 -24.46
N THR A 7 14.67 9.07 -24.74
CA THR A 7 13.68 8.02 -24.56
C THR A 7 13.19 8.12 -23.13
N MET A 8 11.95 8.57 -22.92
CA MET A 8 11.38 8.62 -21.58
C MET A 8 11.37 7.18 -21.07
N THR A 9 12.23 6.91 -20.10
CA THR A 9 12.22 5.65 -19.35
C THR A 9 10.86 5.55 -18.67
N SER A 10 10.17 4.43 -18.87
CA SER A 10 8.89 4.20 -18.22
C SER A 10 9.10 4.13 -16.71
N PHE A 11 8.15 4.69 -15.95
CA PHE A 11 8.11 4.60 -14.49
C PHE A 11 6.94 3.71 -14.08
N ARG A 12 7.19 2.66 -13.31
CA ARG A 12 6.20 1.66 -12.93
C ARG A 12 5.96 1.67 -11.42
N ILE A 13 4.69 1.80 -11.05
CA ILE A 13 4.24 1.87 -9.67
C ILE A 13 3.25 0.73 -9.44
N GLY A 14 3.42 0.01 -8.33
CA GLY A 14 2.46 -0.97 -7.85
C GLY A 14 1.93 -0.63 -6.47
N THR A 15 0.75 -1.14 -6.14
CA THR A 15 0.23 -1.18 -4.78
C THR A 15 -0.38 -2.54 -4.48
N ILE A 16 -0.21 -3.05 -3.26
CA ILE A 16 -0.76 -4.33 -2.82
C ILE A 16 -1.01 -4.35 -1.31
N ASN A 17 -2.16 -4.88 -0.90
CA ASN A 17 -2.40 -5.31 0.47
C ASN A 17 -1.89 -6.76 0.62
N VAL A 18 -0.88 -6.97 1.47
CA VAL A 18 -0.19 -8.27 1.60
C VAL A 18 -0.73 -9.14 2.71
N HIS A 19 -1.68 -8.63 3.50
CA HIS A 19 -2.28 -9.34 4.62
C HIS A 19 -1.23 -10.00 5.52
N SER A 20 -0.26 -9.21 5.99
CA SER A 20 0.85 -9.65 6.85
C SER A 20 1.75 -10.74 6.26
N PHE A 21 1.73 -10.90 4.94
CA PHE A 21 2.39 -11.98 4.22
C PHE A 21 1.92 -13.38 4.64
N ILE A 22 0.71 -13.51 5.19
CA ILE A 22 0.16 -14.77 5.67
C ILE A 22 -1.07 -15.12 4.84
N HIS A 23 -1.08 -16.32 4.27
CA HIS A 23 -2.28 -16.83 3.64
C HIS A 23 -3.34 -17.13 4.72
N PRO A 24 -4.56 -16.58 4.62
CA PRO A 24 -5.60 -16.66 5.67
C PRO A 24 -6.01 -18.10 6.02
N ILE A 25 -6.15 -18.97 5.01
CA ILE A 25 -6.64 -20.35 5.22
C ILE A 25 -5.58 -21.27 5.83
N ASN A 26 -4.38 -21.30 5.26
CA ASN A 26 -3.36 -22.29 5.58
C ASN A 26 -2.21 -21.73 6.42
N LEU A 27 -2.24 -20.43 6.72
CA LEU A 27 -1.26 -19.69 7.52
C LEU A 27 0.18 -19.74 7.00
N LYS A 28 0.40 -20.19 5.76
CA LYS A 28 1.71 -20.20 5.13
C LYS A 28 2.12 -18.79 4.76
N ARG A 29 3.42 -18.51 4.88
CA ARG A 29 3.99 -17.27 4.35
C ARG A 29 3.91 -17.26 2.83
N ASN A 30 3.50 -16.14 2.25
CA ASN A 30 3.26 -16.00 0.81
C ASN A 30 4.23 -15.01 0.12
N ALA A 31 5.20 -14.43 0.84
CA ALA A 31 6.12 -13.43 0.30
C ALA A 31 6.83 -13.87 -0.98
N LYS A 32 7.34 -15.11 -1.04
CA LYS A 32 8.00 -15.67 -2.23
C LYS A 32 7.08 -15.79 -3.44
N GLU A 33 5.82 -16.15 -3.22
CA GLU A 33 4.82 -16.23 -4.29
C GLU A 33 4.50 -14.85 -4.84
N LEU A 34 4.29 -13.87 -3.94
CA LEU A 34 4.09 -12.48 -4.32
C LEU A 34 5.30 -11.91 -5.09
N VAL A 35 6.52 -12.20 -4.67
CA VAL A 35 7.74 -11.83 -5.41
C VAL A 35 7.75 -12.43 -6.81
N SER A 36 7.43 -13.72 -6.95
CA SER A 36 7.39 -14.38 -8.26
C SER A 36 6.33 -13.76 -9.19
N ILE A 37 5.18 -13.36 -8.64
CA ILE A 37 4.11 -12.66 -9.38
C ILE A 37 4.55 -11.25 -9.77
N LEU A 38 5.25 -10.54 -8.88
CA LEU A 38 5.56 -9.13 -9.06
C LEU A 38 6.83 -8.86 -9.89
N THR A 39 7.76 -9.82 -9.93
CA THR A 39 9.04 -9.70 -10.64
C THR A 39 8.88 -9.28 -12.11
N PRO A 40 7.97 -9.88 -12.92
CA PRO A 40 7.79 -9.50 -14.31
C PRO A 40 7.31 -8.05 -14.52
N TYR A 41 6.69 -7.42 -13.53
CA TYR A 41 6.22 -6.03 -13.65
C TYR A 41 7.35 -5.01 -13.56
N ASN A 42 8.55 -5.40 -13.10
CA ASN A 42 9.74 -4.55 -13.08
C ASN A 42 9.46 -3.16 -12.46
N LEU A 43 8.87 -3.15 -11.27
CA LEU A 43 8.41 -1.95 -10.57
C LEU A 43 9.56 -1.06 -10.10
N ASP A 44 9.38 0.26 -10.17
CA ASP A 44 10.29 1.25 -9.61
C ASP A 44 9.90 1.63 -8.16
N VAL A 45 8.60 1.52 -7.87
CA VAL A 45 8.01 1.75 -6.55
C VAL A 45 6.91 0.73 -6.28
N LEU A 46 6.89 0.18 -5.06
CA LEU A 46 5.81 -0.66 -4.54
C LEU A 46 5.30 -0.08 -3.22
N ALA A 47 4.01 0.22 -3.17
CA ALA A 47 3.30 0.61 -1.95
C ALA A 47 2.60 -0.61 -1.35
N VAL A 48 2.79 -0.85 -0.06
CA VAL A 48 2.29 -2.07 0.61
C VAL A 48 1.42 -1.71 1.81
N GLN A 49 0.28 -2.38 1.96
CA GLN A 49 -0.64 -2.26 3.10
C GLN A 49 -0.67 -3.58 3.90
N GLU A 50 -1.03 -3.49 5.19
CA GLU A 50 -1.02 -4.62 6.14
C GLU A 50 0.35 -5.31 6.24
N VAL A 51 1.41 -4.55 6.03
CA VAL A 51 2.78 -5.04 6.12
C VAL A 51 3.24 -5.05 7.57
N ILE A 52 4.05 -6.04 7.92
CA ILE A 52 4.86 -6.06 9.14
C ILE A 52 6.30 -5.78 8.71
N ASN A 53 7.04 -4.95 9.46
CA ASN A 53 8.45 -4.70 9.18
C ASN A 53 9.32 -5.89 9.66
N ASP A 54 9.20 -7.03 8.99
CA ASP A 54 9.89 -8.29 9.29
C ASP A 54 10.63 -8.85 8.07
N ASP A 55 11.14 -10.08 8.18
CA ASP A 55 11.94 -10.74 7.15
C ASP A 55 11.20 -10.93 5.81
N ASP A 56 9.87 -11.04 5.82
CA ASP A 56 9.08 -11.19 4.59
C ASP A 56 9.09 -9.89 3.78
N TRP A 57 9.01 -8.74 4.45
CA TRP A 57 9.15 -7.44 3.79
C TRP A 57 10.56 -7.23 3.23
N ILE A 58 11.59 -7.60 4.01
CA ILE A 58 13.00 -7.51 3.58
C ILE A 58 13.25 -8.41 2.36
N LEU A 59 12.76 -9.65 2.40
CA LEU A 59 12.85 -10.60 1.28
C LEU A 59 12.18 -10.02 0.03
N MET A 60 10.96 -9.51 0.17
CA MET A 60 10.23 -8.93 -0.95
C MET A 60 10.99 -7.76 -1.59
N CYS A 61 11.55 -6.86 -0.77
CA CYS A 61 12.32 -5.73 -1.28
C CYS A 61 13.60 -6.17 -1.99
N ASN A 62 14.36 -7.08 -1.39
CA ASN A 62 15.62 -7.56 -1.96
C ASN A 62 15.39 -8.23 -3.31
N ASP A 63 14.44 -9.16 -3.39
CA ASP A 63 14.21 -9.94 -4.60
C ASP A 63 13.59 -9.10 -5.73
N LEU A 64 12.80 -8.07 -5.40
CA LEU A 64 12.28 -7.09 -6.37
C LEU A 64 13.27 -5.96 -6.69
N SER A 65 14.47 -5.98 -6.09
CA SER A 65 15.50 -4.93 -6.21
C SER A 65 15.03 -3.54 -5.79
N LEU A 66 14.16 -3.45 -4.78
CA LEU A 66 13.66 -2.22 -4.17
C LEU A 66 14.54 -1.84 -2.97
N THR A 67 15.70 -1.26 -3.24
CA THR A 67 16.79 -1.05 -2.27
C THR A 67 16.52 0.01 -1.20
N HIS A 68 15.48 0.82 -1.34
CA HIS A 68 15.13 1.87 -0.40
C HIS A 68 13.74 1.64 0.17
N THR A 69 13.63 1.58 1.50
CA THR A 69 12.36 1.26 2.16
C THR A 69 11.97 2.33 3.20
N ALA A 70 10.68 2.55 3.32
CA ALA A 70 10.07 3.32 4.41
C ALA A 70 8.91 2.52 4.97
N PHE A 71 8.75 2.57 6.30
CA PHE A 71 7.67 1.89 7.02
C PHE A 71 6.99 2.85 7.98
N GLY A 72 5.65 2.79 8.03
CA GLY A 72 4.83 3.56 8.93
C GLY A 72 3.78 2.67 9.59
N ALA A 73 3.98 2.35 10.87
CA ALA A 73 3.00 1.58 11.63
C ALA A 73 1.65 2.34 11.74
N SER A 74 0.53 1.64 11.69
CA SER A 74 -0.83 2.17 11.88
C SER A 74 -1.46 1.56 13.13
N HIS A 75 -1.74 0.26 13.11
CA HIS A 75 -2.49 -0.47 14.14
C HIS A 75 -1.59 -1.29 15.07
N ARG A 76 -1.83 -1.16 16.39
CA ARG A 76 -1.13 -1.91 17.46
C ARG A 76 0.40 -1.93 17.32
N THR A 77 0.98 -0.92 16.68
CA THR A 77 2.42 -0.77 16.41
C THR A 77 3.09 -1.89 15.59
N ARG A 78 2.34 -2.87 15.08
CA ARG A 78 2.89 -4.03 14.34
C ARG A 78 2.57 -3.99 12.84
N TYR A 79 1.35 -3.59 12.50
CA TYR A 79 0.89 -3.50 11.11
C TYR A 79 1.02 -2.06 10.63
N GLY A 80 1.22 -1.88 9.34
CA GLY A 80 1.35 -0.55 8.79
C GLY A 80 1.27 -0.51 7.27
N ASN A 81 1.77 0.61 6.75
CA ASN A 81 2.05 0.77 5.35
C ASN A 81 3.56 0.82 5.13
N ALA A 82 4.02 0.38 3.95
CA ALA A 82 5.40 0.52 3.53
C ALA A 82 5.50 1.01 2.08
N ILE A 83 6.65 1.60 1.76
CA ILE A 83 7.06 1.91 0.40
C ILE A 83 8.43 1.28 0.19
N GLY A 84 8.57 0.46 -0.85
CA GLY A 84 9.85 0.01 -1.38
C GLY A 84 10.12 0.73 -2.71
N SER A 85 11.35 1.18 -2.93
CA SER A 85 11.73 1.91 -4.14
C SER A 85 13.15 1.58 -4.62
N ARG A 86 13.35 1.62 -5.94
CA ARG A 86 14.67 1.65 -6.58
C ARG A 86 15.36 3.00 -6.44
N HIS A 87 14.60 4.04 -6.11
CA HIS A 87 15.07 5.40 -6.00
C HIS A 87 15.29 5.77 -4.53
N PRO A 88 16.32 6.58 -4.20
CA PRO A 88 16.58 6.99 -2.83
C PRO A 88 15.36 7.62 -2.16
N ILE A 89 15.07 7.25 -0.92
CA ILE A 89 14.08 7.93 -0.08
C ILE A 89 14.79 9.07 0.64
N LEU A 90 14.43 10.31 0.31
CA LEU A 90 15.06 11.51 0.86
C LEU A 90 14.48 11.89 2.21
N ASP A 91 13.17 11.72 2.38
CA ASP A 91 12.46 11.81 3.66
C ASP A 91 11.15 11.02 3.60
N TYR A 92 10.67 10.64 4.78
CA TYR A 92 9.34 10.07 4.94
C TYR A 92 8.73 10.48 6.28
N SER A 93 7.40 10.45 6.37
CA SER A 93 6.66 10.72 7.60
C SER A 93 5.40 9.88 7.66
N ASN A 94 4.99 9.50 8.87
CA ASN A 94 3.81 8.69 9.10
C ASN A 94 2.78 9.48 9.91
N GLN A 95 1.67 9.84 9.27
CA GLN A 95 0.57 10.54 9.92
C GLN A 95 -0.45 9.51 10.39
N LYS A 96 -0.54 9.27 11.70
CA LYS A 96 -1.55 8.40 12.30
C LYS A 96 -2.83 9.18 12.60
N ILE A 97 -3.97 8.53 12.46
CA ILE A 97 -5.24 9.00 12.98
C ILE A 97 -5.70 7.98 14.02
N MET A 98 -5.73 8.43 15.28
CA MET A 98 -6.38 7.68 16.35
C MET A 98 -7.87 7.99 16.28
N THR A 99 -8.60 7.17 15.54
CA THR A 99 -10.07 7.21 15.55
C THR A 99 -10.56 6.22 16.58
N SER A 100 -11.65 6.53 17.30
CA SER A 100 -12.44 5.53 18.05
C SER A 100 -13.18 4.55 17.12
N ALA A 101 -12.77 4.45 15.86
CA ALA A 101 -13.36 3.60 14.84
C ALA A 101 -13.14 2.13 15.18
N LYS A 102 -14.16 1.32 14.93
CA LYS A 102 -14.11 -0.13 15.14
C LYS A 102 -13.07 -0.80 14.23
N GLY A 103 -12.80 -0.22 13.05
CA GLY A 103 -11.85 -0.73 12.08
C GLY A 103 -10.37 -0.56 12.46
N GLY A 104 -10.09 0.03 13.63
CA GLY A 104 -8.75 0.22 14.19
C GLY A 104 -7.98 1.41 13.62
N ASP A 105 -6.89 1.78 14.30
CA ASP A 105 -6.05 2.92 13.93
C ASP A 105 -5.52 2.85 12.49
N ARG A 106 -5.67 3.96 11.75
CA ARG A 106 -5.19 4.12 10.37
C ARG A 106 -4.07 5.13 10.27
N ALA A 107 -3.29 5.05 9.19
CA ALA A 107 -2.20 5.98 8.95
C ALA A 107 -1.97 6.22 7.45
N MET A 108 -1.33 7.35 7.15
CA MET A 108 -0.78 7.67 5.84
C MET A 108 0.74 7.79 5.95
N LEU A 109 1.46 6.90 5.28
CA LEU A 109 2.90 6.99 5.11
C LEU A 109 3.19 7.83 3.87
N ARG A 110 3.88 8.95 4.05
CA ARG A 110 4.27 9.88 2.99
C ARG A 110 5.77 9.77 2.77
N CYS A 111 6.21 9.84 1.52
CA CYS A 111 7.59 9.65 1.14
C CYS A 111 7.96 10.61 0.01
N ARG A 112 9.14 11.21 0.08
CA ARG A 112 9.76 11.94 -1.02
C ARG A 112 10.92 11.12 -1.58
N LEU A 113 10.80 10.76 -2.84
CA LEU A 113 11.83 10.04 -3.58
C LEU A 113 12.82 11.02 -4.22
N GLY A 114 14.06 10.58 -4.40
CA GLY A 114 15.15 11.32 -5.04
C GLY A 114 15.72 10.59 -6.25
N GLY A 115 16.76 11.16 -6.85
CA GLY A 115 17.41 10.62 -8.05
C GLY A 115 16.96 11.30 -9.34
N ASP A 116 17.51 10.83 -10.46
CA ASP A 116 17.49 11.58 -11.73
C ASP A 116 16.32 11.21 -12.65
N HIS A 117 15.46 10.28 -12.24
CA HIS A 117 14.31 9.90 -13.04
C HIS A 117 13.31 11.07 -13.13
N PRO A 118 12.92 11.55 -14.33
CA PRO A 118 12.05 12.73 -14.48
C PRO A 118 10.68 12.60 -13.80
N PHE A 119 10.16 11.37 -13.70
CA PHE A 119 8.92 11.10 -12.94
C PHE A 119 9.11 11.28 -11.42
N VAL A 120 10.27 10.93 -10.87
CA VAL A 120 10.52 11.04 -9.43
C VAL A 120 10.73 12.49 -9.02
N GLN A 121 11.41 13.26 -9.87
CA GLN A 121 11.68 14.66 -9.62
C GLN A 121 10.39 15.43 -9.29
N ASN A 122 10.42 16.13 -8.15
CA ASN A 122 9.35 16.98 -7.64
C ASN A 122 8.03 16.26 -7.30
N ARG A 123 8.03 14.94 -7.08
CA ARG A 123 6.83 14.21 -6.65
C ARG A 123 6.94 13.66 -5.24
N LYS A 124 5.89 13.84 -4.45
CA LYS A 124 5.67 13.15 -3.17
C LYS A 124 4.67 12.03 -3.35
N PHE A 125 5.00 10.90 -2.75
CA PHE A 125 4.20 9.69 -2.74
C PHE A 125 3.56 9.52 -1.36
N ALA A 126 2.39 8.92 -1.33
CA ALA A 126 1.76 8.48 -0.10
C ALA A 126 1.10 7.12 -0.30
N VAL A 127 1.06 6.35 0.77
CA VAL A 127 0.32 5.10 0.87
C VAL A 127 -0.56 5.12 2.11
N THR A 128 -1.78 4.62 1.97
CA THR A 128 -2.71 4.46 3.10
C THR A 128 -3.52 3.17 2.98
N HIS A 129 -4.16 2.81 4.08
CA HIS A 129 -5.15 1.75 4.16
C HIS A 129 -6.30 2.31 5.01
N LEU A 130 -7.40 2.72 4.36
CA LEU A 130 -8.53 3.39 5.00
C LEU A 130 -9.42 2.41 5.78
N ASP A 131 -10.36 2.95 6.54
CA ASP A 131 -11.34 2.14 7.29
C ASP A 131 -12.13 1.19 6.36
N HIS A 132 -12.25 -0.07 6.76
CA HIS A 132 -12.93 -1.10 5.97
C HIS A 132 -14.38 -1.35 6.39
N LEU A 133 -14.85 -0.69 7.46
CA LEU A 133 -16.16 -0.93 8.06
C LEU A 133 -17.12 0.24 7.85
N ASP A 134 -16.64 1.48 7.90
CA ASP A 134 -17.48 2.67 7.98
C ASP A 134 -17.04 3.76 6.98
N GLU A 135 -17.97 4.18 6.11
CA GLU A 135 -17.74 5.20 5.09
C GLU A 135 -17.49 6.58 5.69
N ASP A 136 -18.21 6.97 6.73
CA ASP A 136 -18.03 8.27 7.37
C ASP A 136 -16.65 8.36 8.03
N GLU A 137 -16.15 7.25 8.59
CA GLU A 137 -14.78 7.17 9.10
C GLU A 137 -13.74 7.27 7.98
N ARG A 138 -13.95 6.63 6.81
CA ARG A 138 -13.08 6.83 5.64
C ARG A 138 -13.03 8.29 5.20
N LEU A 139 -14.18 8.96 5.11
CA LEU A 139 -14.25 10.37 4.71
C LEU A 139 -13.54 11.28 5.72
N LYS A 140 -13.73 11.04 7.03
CA LYS A 140 -12.97 11.73 8.09
C LYS A 140 -11.47 11.51 7.94
N GLN A 141 -11.04 10.28 7.64
CA GLN A 141 -9.62 9.94 7.45
C GLN A 141 -9.02 10.66 6.25
N ILE A 142 -9.68 10.64 5.09
CA ILE A 142 -9.23 11.35 3.89
C ILE A 142 -9.08 12.85 4.17
N ASN A 143 -10.08 13.45 4.82
CA ASN A 143 -10.05 14.86 5.19
C ASN A 143 -8.89 15.18 6.14
N ALA A 144 -8.72 14.39 7.20
CA ALA A 144 -7.65 14.57 8.18
C ALA A 144 -6.25 14.36 7.60
N PHE A 145 -6.08 13.42 6.65
CA PHE A 145 -4.82 13.24 5.96
C PHE A 145 -4.46 14.41 5.03
N SER A 146 -5.46 15.15 4.53
CA SER A 146 -5.28 16.40 3.78
C SER A 146 -4.17 16.30 2.70
N PRO A 147 -4.25 15.34 1.74
CA PRO A 147 -3.16 15.06 0.80
C PRO A 147 -2.74 16.30 -0.01
N LEU A 148 -3.70 17.16 -0.37
CA LEU A 148 -3.43 18.41 -1.08
C LEU A 148 -2.57 19.37 -0.25
N SER A 149 -2.88 19.56 1.04
CA SER A 149 -2.14 20.44 1.95
C SER A 149 -0.69 19.99 2.15
N TYR A 150 -0.41 18.69 1.99
CA TYR A 150 0.95 18.14 2.07
C TYR A 150 1.66 18.05 0.72
N ASN A 151 1.02 18.50 -0.36
CA ASN A 151 1.49 18.41 -1.73
C ASN A 151 1.78 16.96 -2.15
N ILE A 152 0.90 16.02 -1.78
CA ILE A 152 0.99 14.63 -2.25
C ILE A 152 0.60 14.60 -3.73
N ASN A 153 1.51 14.11 -4.58
CA ASN A 153 1.28 14.00 -6.01
C ASN A 153 0.71 12.64 -6.40
N ILE A 154 1.14 11.59 -5.70
CA ILE A 154 0.75 10.21 -5.95
C ILE A 154 0.24 9.61 -4.64
N LEU A 155 -1.05 9.30 -4.58
CA LEU A 155 -1.69 8.61 -3.45
C LEU A 155 -2.05 7.18 -3.86
N LEU A 156 -1.54 6.21 -3.13
CA LEU A 156 -1.70 4.77 -3.37
C LEU A 156 -2.33 4.10 -2.16
N GLY A 157 -2.77 2.87 -2.36
CA GLY A 157 -3.12 1.96 -1.28
C GLY A 157 -4.54 1.45 -1.35
N ASP A 158 -5.00 0.95 -0.22
CA ASP A 158 -6.32 0.34 -0.09
C ASP A 158 -7.32 1.36 0.44
N MET A 159 -8.19 1.84 -0.45
CA MET A 159 -9.18 2.86 -0.14
C MET A 159 -10.42 2.28 0.54
N ASN A 160 -10.59 0.95 0.55
CA ASN A 160 -11.77 0.27 1.08
C ASN A 160 -13.11 0.88 0.61
N ALA A 161 -13.18 1.24 -0.67
CA ALA A 161 -14.30 2.01 -1.21
C ALA A 161 -15.48 1.17 -1.73
N LEU A 162 -15.39 -0.16 -1.65
CA LEU A 162 -16.49 -1.05 -2.04
C LEU A 162 -17.52 -1.16 -0.91
N THR A 163 -18.78 -1.14 -1.31
CA THR A 163 -19.97 -1.23 -0.46
C THR A 163 -20.74 -2.52 -0.76
N ARG A 164 -21.81 -2.78 0.00
CA ARG A 164 -22.70 -3.91 -0.27
C ARG A 164 -23.37 -3.81 -1.65
N ASP A 165 -23.64 -2.60 -2.11
CA ASP A 165 -24.40 -2.36 -3.34
C ASP A 165 -23.56 -2.61 -4.61
N ASP A 166 -22.24 -2.70 -4.46
CA ASP A 166 -21.32 -3.07 -5.55
C ASP A 166 -21.38 -4.58 -5.89
N TYR A 167 -22.14 -5.36 -5.12
CA TYR A 167 -22.29 -6.79 -5.30
C TYR A 167 -23.76 -7.19 -5.43
N SER A 168 -24.03 -8.17 -6.28
CA SER A 168 -25.31 -8.89 -6.20
C SER A 168 -25.41 -9.64 -4.87
N ASP A 169 -26.62 -9.84 -4.38
CA ASP A 169 -26.89 -10.57 -3.14
C ASP A 169 -26.18 -11.92 -3.12
N THR A 170 -26.37 -12.72 -4.18
CA THR A 170 -25.74 -14.03 -4.32
C THR A 170 -24.21 -13.94 -4.26
N TYR A 171 -23.60 -13.00 -4.99
CA TYR A 171 -22.15 -12.87 -4.99
C TYR A 171 -21.62 -12.44 -3.61
N PHE A 172 -22.26 -11.45 -2.98
CA PHE A 172 -21.87 -10.97 -1.66
C PHE A 172 -21.92 -12.10 -0.63
N HIS A 173 -23.03 -12.84 -0.58
CA HIS A 173 -23.21 -13.93 0.36
C HIS A 173 -22.26 -15.10 0.10
N GLU A 174 -22.07 -15.52 -1.15
CA GLU A 174 -21.26 -16.71 -1.44
C GLU A 174 -19.76 -16.44 -1.49
N ASN A 175 -19.36 -15.27 -1.99
CA ASN A 175 -17.96 -14.98 -2.37
C ASN A 175 -17.29 -13.89 -1.54
N VAL A 176 -18.06 -12.97 -0.94
CA VAL A 176 -17.49 -11.97 -0.03
C VAL A 176 -17.60 -12.49 1.40
N VAL A 177 -18.79 -12.47 1.99
CA VAL A 177 -19.02 -12.90 3.37
C VAL A 177 -18.75 -14.39 3.53
N GLY A 178 -19.37 -15.23 2.69
CA GLY A 178 -19.27 -16.69 2.83
C GLY A 178 -17.86 -17.24 2.62
N LYS A 179 -17.00 -16.55 1.86
CA LYS A 179 -15.56 -16.91 1.83
C LYS A 179 -14.85 -16.41 3.06
N ARG A 180 -15.00 -15.13 3.43
CA ARG A 180 -14.32 -14.56 4.61
C ARG A 180 -14.61 -15.34 5.90
N GLU A 181 -15.86 -15.77 6.09
CA GLU A 181 -16.27 -16.63 7.21
C GLU A 181 -15.59 -18.01 7.18
N LYS A 182 -15.53 -18.65 6.01
CA LYS A 182 -14.89 -19.98 5.87
C LYS A 182 -13.37 -19.94 6.02
N THR A 183 -12.76 -18.80 5.72
CA THR A 183 -11.31 -18.65 5.66
C THR A 183 -10.71 -17.90 6.84
N ASN A 184 -11.54 -17.48 7.81
CA ASN A 184 -11.14 -16.61 8.94
C ASN A 184 -10.36 -15.37 8.45
N TRP A 185 -10.73 -14.81 7.28
CA TRP A 185 -10.06 -13.65 6.70
C TRP A 185 -10.16 -12.42 7.63
N GLU A 186 -11.28 -12.30 8.32
CA GLU A 186 -11.57 -11.29 9.36
C GLU A 186 -12.27 -12.05 10.52
N PRO A 187 -11.56 -12.33 11.64
CA PRO A 187 -12.07 -13.12 12.76
C PRO A 187 -13.09 -12.38 13.63
#